data_AF-A0A376U289-F1
#
_entry.id   AF-A0A376U289-F1
#
_cell.length_a   1.000
_cell.length_b   1.000
_cell.length_c   1.000
_cell.angle_alpha   90.00
_cell.angle_beta   90.00
_cell.angle_gamma   90.00
#
_symmetry.space_group_name_H-M   'P 1'
#
loop_
_entity.id
_entity.type
_entity.pdbx_description
1 polymer ?
#
loop_
_entity_poly.entity_id
_entity_poly.type
_entity_poly.pdbx_seq_one_letter_code
_entity_poly.pdbx_strand_id
1 'polypeptide(L)'
;MAINNTGSRRLLVTLTALFAALCGLYLLIGGGWLVAIGGSWYYPIAGLVMLGVAWMLWRSKRAALWLYAALLLGTMIWGVWEVGFDFWALTPRSDILVFFGIWLILPFVWRRLVIPASGAVAALVVALLISGGILTWAGFNDPQEINGTLSANATPAEAISPVADQDWPAYGRNQEGQRFSPLKQINADNVHNLKEAWVFRTGDVKQPNDPGEITNEVTPIKVGDTLYLCTAHQRLFALDAASGKEKWHYDPELKTNESFQHVTCRGVSYHEAKAETASPEVMADCPRRIILPVNDGRLIAINAENGKLCETFANKGVLNLQSNMPDTKPGLYEPTSPPIITDKTIVMAGSVTDNFSTRETSGVIRGFDVNTGELLWAFDPGAKDPNAIPSDEHTFTFNSPNSWAPAAYDAKLDLVYLPMGVTTPDIWGGNRTPEQERYASSILALNATTGKLAWSYQTVHHDLWDMDLPAQPTLADITVNGQKVPVIYAPAKTGNILCSIVAMANWWFRPRKNRCRKVLRKAITLLRPSRSLN
;
A
#
# COMPACT_ATOMS: atom_id res chain seq x y z
N MET A 1 -45.64 46.15 11.25
CA MET A 1 -45.10 44.78 11.39
C MET A 1 -43.75 44.87 12.11
N ALA A 2 -43.75 44.93 13.44
CA ALA A 2 -42.53 45.06 14.25
C ALA A 2 -42.68 44.23 15.53
N ILE A 3 -42.77 42.90 15.39
CA ILE A 3 -42.85 41.97 16.51
C ILE A 3 -41.97 40.76 16.12
N ASN A 4 -40.85 40.58 16.83
CA ASN A 4 -39.95 39.39 16.95
C ASN A 4 -38.42 39.61 16.89
N ASN A 5 -37.92 40.86 16.84
CA ASN A 5 -36.46 41.06 16.70
C ASN A 5 -35.64 40.93 18.00
N THR A 6 -36.25 40.95 19.19
CA THR A 6 -35.55 40.83 20.48
C THR A 6 -35.30 39.37 20.89
N GLY A 7 -36.24 38.47 20.64
CA GLY A 7 -36.12 37.03 20.92
C GLY A 7 -35.03 36.35 20.09
N SER A 8 -35.01 36.62 18.78
CA SER A 8 -33.96 36.13 17.86
C SER A 8 -32.57 36.69 18.20
N ARG A 9 -32.50 37.94 18.71
CA ARG A 9 -31.25 38.57 19.18
C ARG A 9 -30.63 37.84 20.36
N ARG A 10 -31.45 37.52 21.37
CA ARG A 10 -31.00 36.82 22.57
C ARG A 10 -30.66 35.36 22.28
N LEU A 11 -31.44 34.69 21.43
CA LEU A 11 -31.21 33.29 21.06
C LEU A 11 -29.82 33.07 20.45
N LEU A 12 -29.38 33.91 19.50
CA LEU A 12 -28.08 33.74 18.86
C LEU A 12 -26.90 33.88 19.83
N VAL A 13 -26.96 34.86 20.74
CA VAL A 13 -25.93 35.07 21.77
C VAL A 13 -25.91 33.90 22.76
N THR A 14 -27.09 33.42 23.14
CA THR A 14 -27.26 32.22 23.97
C THR A 14 -26.67 30.98 23.33
N LEU A 15 -26.94 30.72 22.04
CA LEU A 15 -26.37 29.58 21.31
C LEU A 15 -24.85 29.70 21.15
N THR A 16 -24.35 30.90 20.87
CA THR A 16 -22.90 31.16 20.77
C THR A 16 -22.19 30.94 22.11
N ALA A 17 -22.79 31.40 23.22
CA ALA A 17 -22.27 31.18 24.57
C ALA A 17 -22.35 29.70 24.99
N LEU A 18 -23.43 29.01 24.64
CA LEU A 18 -23.60 27.58 24.92
C LEU A 18 -22.55 26.74 24.18
N PHE A 19 -22.32 27.02 22.89
CA PHE A 19 -21.26 26.37 22.12
C PHE A 19 -19.89 26.58 22.78
N ALA A 20 -19.53 27.83 23.13
CA ALA A 20 -18.30 28.13 23.85
C ALA A 20 -18.20 27.38 25.19
N ALA A 21 -19.31 27.27 25.94
CA ALA A 21 -19.35 26.55 27.20
C ALA A 21 -19.09 25.04 27.02
N LEU A 22 -19.71 24.42 26.00
CA LEU A 22 -19.50 23.01 25.68
C LEU A 22 -18.05 22.75 25.26
N CYS A 23 -17.47 23.58 24.39
CA CYS A 23 -16.06 23.50 24.04
C CYS A 23 -15.16 23.66 25.28
N GLY A 24 -15.45 24.62 26.16
CA GLY A 24 -14.69 24.85 27.38
C GLY A 24 -14.74 23.68 28.36
N LEU A 25 -15.92 23.07 28.55
CA LEU A 25 -16.09 21.87 29.37
C LEU A 25 -15.37 20.67 28.77
N TYR A 26 -15.47 20.47 27.45
CA TYR A 26 -14.76 19.39 26.76
C TYR A 26 -13.24 19.50 26.95
N LEU A 27 -12.68 20.69 26.71
CA LEU A 27 -11.25 20.96 26.91
C LEU A 27 -10.83 20.79 28.37
N LEU A 28 -11.68 21.20 29.32
CA LEU A 28 -11.39 21.09 30.75
C LEU A 28 -11.39 19.63 31.23
N ILE A 29 -12.44 18.87 30.91
CA ILE A 29 -12.61 17.48 31.33
C ILE A 29 -11.61 16.58 30.60
N GLY A 30 -11.57 16.67 29.26
CA GLY A 30 -10.63 15.91 28.44
C GLY A 30 -9.18 16.28 28.73
N GLY A 31 -8.90 17.56 28.97
CA GLY A 31 -7.58 18.04 29.39
C GLY A 31 -7.19 17.56 30.79
N GLY A 32 -8.12 17.50 31.74
CA GLY A 32 -7.89 16.92 33.06
C GLY A 32 -7.55 15.43 32.98
N TRP A 33 -8.28 14.68 32.15
CA TRP A 33 -7.94 13.27 31.86
C TRP A 33 -6.56 13.14 31.21
N LEU A 34 -6.26 13.99 30.22
CA LEU A 34 -4.98 14.00 29.53
C LEU A 34 -3.82 14.24 30.50
N VAL A 35 -3.97 15.18 31.44
CA VAL A 35 -2.98 15.42 32.50
C VAL A 35 -2.80 14.19 33.40
N ALA A 36 -3.89 13.51 33.78
CA ALA A 36 -3.82 12.32 34.62
C ALA A 36 -3.02 11.17 33.98
N ILE A 37 -2.99 11.10 32.64
CA ILE A 37 -2.18 10.13 31.88
C ILE A 37 -0.81 10.69 31.44
N GLY A 38 -0.37 11.82 32.02
CA GLY A 38 0.97 12.40 31.79
C GLY A 38 1.08 13.33 30.57
N GLY A 39 -0.04 13.79 30.01
CA GLY A 39 -0.09 14.69 28.87
C GLY A 39 -0.10 16.19 29.22
N SER A 40 -0.50 17.03 28.26
CA SER A 40 -0.35 18.48 28.34
C SER A 40 -1.33 19.17 29.30
N TRP A 41 -0.79 20.05 30.16
CA TRP A 41 -1.55 20.95 31.04
C TRP A 41 -2.21 22.13 30.31
N TYR A 42 -1.94 22.31 29.02
CA TYR A 42 -2.49 23.43 28.26
C TYR A 42 -4.01 23.34 28.13
N TYR A 43 -4.54 22.16 27.80
CA TYR A 43 -5.96 21.94 27.54
C TYR A 43 -6.89 22.29 28.72
N PRO A 44 -6.61 21.90 29.98
CA PRO A 44 -7.45 22.32 31.10
C PRO A 44 -7.41 23.84 31.34
N ILE A 45 -6.25 24.49 31.14
CA ILE A 45 -6.12 25.96 31.23
C ILE A 45 -6.95 26.62 30.13
N ALA A 46 -6.81 26.17 28.88
CA ALA A 46 -7.59 26.65 27.74
C ALA A 46 -9.10 26.46 27.96
N GLY A 47 -9.51 25.34 28.54
CA GLY A 47 -10.89 25.07 28.93
C GLY A 47 -11.45 26.09 29.92
N LEU A 48 -10.71 26.42 30.98
CA LEU A 48 -11.10 27.46 31.94
C LEU A 48 -11.23 28.84 31.29
N VAL A 49 -10.29 29.21 30.42
CA VAL A 49 -10.32 30.48 29.68
C VAL A 49 -11.53 30.52 28.75
N MET A 50 -11.82 29.44 28.03
CA MET A 50 -12.99 29.33 27.16
C MET A 50 -14.32 29.40 27.94
N LEU A 51 -14.40 28.83 29.14
CA LEU A 51 -15.55 29.01 30.03
C LEU A 51 -15.71 30.47 30.48
N GLY A 52 -14.61 31.16 30.71
CA GLY A 52 -14.60 32.61 30.92
C GLY A 52 -15.17 33.38 29.72
N VAL A 53 -14.76 33.01 28.49
CA VAL A 53 -15.32 33.57 27.25
C VAL A 53 -16.83 33.31 27.17
N ALA A 54 -17.27 32.08 27.41
CA ALA A 54 -18.68 31.69 27.39
C ALA A 54 -19.52 32.52 28.38
N TRP A 55 -19.02 32.72 29.60
CA TRP A 55 -19.68 33.54 30.62
C TRP A 55 -19.78 35.02 30.20
N MET A 56 -18.73 35.57 29.59
CA MET A 56 -18.74 36.95 29.08
C MET A 56 -19.70 37.11 27.90
N LEU A 57 -19.76 36.13 26.99
CA LEU A 57 -20.73 36.09 25.89
C LEU A 57 -22.17 36.01 26.42
N TRP A 58 -22.44 35.19 27.42
CA TRP A 58 -23.75 35.11 28.08
C TRP A 58 -24.19 36.47 28.65
N ARG A 59 -23.23 37.23 29.20
CA ARG A 59 -23.44 38.60 29.68
C ARG A 59 -23.40 39.67 28.58
N SER A 60 -23.30 39.27 27.32
CA SER A 60 -23.23 40.17 26.15
C SER A 60 -22.09 41.20 26.23
N LYS A 61 -20.94 40.81 26.82
CA LYS A 61 -19.74 41.65 26.95
C LYS A 61 -18.85 41.55 25.72
N ARG A 62 -18.57 42.67 25.02
CA ARG A 62 -17.59 42.70 23.91
C ARG A 62 -16.17 42.34 24.35
N ALA A 63 -15.85 42.50 25.64
CA ALA A 63 -14.57 42.06 26.20
C ALA A 63 -14.34 40.54 26.10
N ALA A 64 -15.38 39.73 25.82
CA ALA A 64 -15.21 38.32 25.49
C ALA A 64 -14.27 38.10 24.28
N LEU A 65 -14.29 39.02 23.31
CA LEU A 65 -13.44 38.94 22.11
C LEU A 65 -11.96 39.14 22.44
N TRP A 66 -11.64 39.97 23.44
CA TRP A 66 -10.27 40.13 23.93
C TRP A 66 -9.74 38.86 24.58
N LEU A 67 -10.54 38.27 25.48
CA LEU A 67 -10.18 37.03 26.16
C LEU A 67 -10.04 35.87 25.16
N TYR A 68 -10.91 35.83 24.16
CA TYR A 68 -10.84 34.84 23.09
C TYR A 68 -9.64 35.03 22.17
N ALA A 69 -9.31 36.28 21.81
CA ALA A 69 -8.10 36.59 21.04
C ALA A 69 -6.83 36.15 21.78
N ALA A 70 -6.78 36.36 23.10
CA ALA A 70 -5.68 35.89 23.94
C ALA A 70 -5.60 34.36 24.00
N LEU A 71 -6.75 33.67 24.11
CA LEU A 71 -6.82 32.21 24.04
C LEU A 71 -6.26 31.70 22.71
N LEU A 72 -6.77 32.22 21.58
CA LEU A 72 -6.36 31.81 20.25
C LEU A 72 -4.85 32.00 20.03
N LEU A 73 -4.31 33.18 20.34
CA LEU A 73 -2.87 33.44 20.23
C LEU A 73 -2.05 32.56 21.17
N GLY A 74 -2.52 32.37 22.40
CA GLY A 74 -1.91 31.45 23.35
C GLY A 74 -1.87 30.01 22.81
N THR A 75 -2.92 29.56 22.14
CA THR A 75 -2.98 28.23 21.53
C THR A 75 -2.00 28.11 20.37
N MET A 76 -1.89 29.14 19.53
CA MET A 76 -0.92 29.15 18.44
C MET A 76 0.52 29.12 18.94
N ILE A 77 0.84 29.96 19.93
CA ILE A 77 2.18 30.02 20.53
C ILE A 77 2.54 28.67 21.17
N TRP A 78 1.63 28.11 21.96
CA TRP A 78 1.82 26.80 22.58
C TRP A 78 1.95 25.68 21.54
N GLY A 79 1.09 25.68 20.50
CA GLY A 79 1.14 24.69 19.42
C GLY A 79 2.47 24.73 18.70
N VAL A 80 2.94 25.92 18.28
CA VAL A 80 4.25 26.06 17.62
C VAL A 80 5.39 25.66 18.55
N TRP A 81 5.29 25.95 19.85
CA TRP A 81 6.29 25.50 20.83
C TRP A 81 6.34 23.97 20.98
N GLU A 82 5.18 23.29 20.95
CA GLU A 82 5.10 21.84 21.15
C GLU A 82 5.49 21.04 19.89
N VAL A 83 5.06 21.47 18.71
CA VAL A 83 5.16 20.69 17.47
C VAL A 83 5.89 21.40 16.32
N GLY A 84 6.38 22.61 16.54
CA GLY A 84 6.96 23.44 15.47
C GLY A 84 5.90 23.86 14.46
N PHE A 85 6.33 24.10 13.21
CA PHE A 85 5.44 24.46 12.09
C PHE A 85 4.90 23.24 11.34
N ASP A 86 4.69 22.11 12.03
CA ASP A 86 4.05 20.93 11.45
C ASP A 86 2.55 21.20 11.24
N PHE A 87 2.14 21.38 9.98
CA PHE A 87 0.77 21.73 9.63
C PHE A 87 -0.26 20.73 10.18
N TRP A 88 0.01 19.43 10.05
CA TRP A 88 -0.91 18.38 10.46
C TRP A 88 -1.04 18.28 11.97
N ALA A 89 0.01 18.62 12.72
CA ALA A 89 -0.06 18.70 14.17
C ALA A 89 -0.70 20.03 14.64
N LEU A 90 -0.46 21.15 13.97
CA LEU A 90 -1.03 22.46 14.35
C LEU A 90 -2.54 22.56 14.07
N THR A 91 -3.02 21.97 12.98
CA THR A 91 -4.42 22.05 12.55
C THR A 91 -5.41 21.59 13.63
N PRO A 92 -5.33 20.37 14.20
CA PRO A 92 -6.28 19.91 15.23
C PRO A 92 -6.18 20.66 16.56
N ARG A 93 -5.11 21.45 16.77
CA ARG A 93 -4.97 22.31 17.97
C ARG A 93 -5.66 23.66 17.80
N SER A 94 -5.92 24.06 16.56
CA SER A 94 -6.37 25.40 16.20
C SER A 94 -7.70 25.47 15.47
N ASP A 95 -8.13 24.39 14.83
CA ASP A 95 -9.31 24.26 13.98
C ASP A 95 -10.58 24.96 14.53
N ILE A 96 -11.18 24.41 15.58
CA ILE A 96 -12.41 24.91 16.20
C ILE A 96 -12.21 26.34 16.69
N LEU A 97 -11.01 26.68 17.17
CA LEU A 97 -10.72 28.01 17.68
C LEU A 97 -10.64 29.07 16.56
N VAL A 98 -10.07 28.74 15.41
CA VAL A 98 -10.02 29.66 14.28
C VAL A 98 -11.43 29.87 13.71
N PHE A 99 -12.18 28.78 13.47
CA PHE A 99 -13.54 28.89 12.92
C PHE A 99 -14.50 29.61 13.88
N PHE A 100 -14.41 29.34 15.19
CA PHE A 100 -15.23 30.04 16.16
C PHE A 100 -14.79 31.50 16.34
N GLY A 101 -13.50 31.82 16.22
CA GLY A 101 -13.03 33.20 16.13
C GLY A 101 -13.61 33.96 14.94
N ILE A 102 -13.64 33.33 13.75
CA ILE A 102 -14.29 33.89 12.55
C ILE A 102 -15.77 34.14 12.82
N TRP A 103 -16.49 33.17 13.40
CA TRP A 103 -17.89 33.34 13.80
C TRP A 103 -18.11 34.56 14.71
N LEU A 104 -17.24 34.74 15.71
CA LEU A 104 -17.35 35.83 16.68
C LEU A 104 -17.15 37.23 16.07
N ILE A 105 -16.37 37.37 14.99
CA ILE A 105 -16.17 38.66 14.30
C ILE A 105 -17.23 38.98 13.24
N LEU A 106 -18.14 38.05 12.93
CA LEU A 106 -19.20 38.33 11.97
C LEU A 106 -20.11 39.46 12.48
N PRO A 107 -20.46 40.46 11.64
CA PRO A 107 -21.23 41.63 12.06
C PRO A 107 -22.53 41.31 12.79
N PHE A 108 -23.20 40.22 12.42
CA PHE A 108 -24.45 39.80 13.06
C PHE A 108 -24.26 39.13 14.43
N VAL A 109 -23.02 38.76 14.81
CA VAL A 109 -22.67 38.20 16.12
C VAL A 109 -22.16 39.31 17.05
N TRP A 110 -21.04 39.96 16.73
CA TRP A 110 -20.42 40.92 17.66
C TRP A 110 -21.26 42.18 17.90
N ARG A 111 -22.08 42.63 16.93
CA ARG A 111 -22.98 43.78 17.13
C ARG A 111 -24.07 43.49 18.18
N ARG A 112 -24.34 42.22 18.50
CA ARG A 112 -25.29 41.81 19.54
C ARG A 112 -24.68 41.82 20.95
N LEU A 113 -23.36 41.94 21.07
CA LEU A 113 -22.67 42.17 22.34
C LEU A 113 -22.84 43.66 22.69
N VAL A 114 -23.69 43.95 23.68
CA VAL A 114 -24.16 45.31 23.98
C VAL A 114 -23.23 46.10 24.89
N ILE A 115 -22.43 45.43 25.73
CA ILE A 115 -21.48 46.13 26.62
C ILE A 115 -20.22 46.44 25.80
N PRO A 116 -19.92 47.72 25.52
CA PRO A 116 -18.83 48.10 24.64
C PRO A 116 -17.46 47.77 25.25
N ALA A 117 -16.51 47.43 24.37
CA ALA A 117 -15.10 47.31 24.68
C ALA A 117 -14.33 47.76 23.42
N SER A 118 -13.63 48.89 23.51
CA SER A 118 -12.88 49.44 22.38
C SER A 118 -11.80 48.47 21.91
N GLY A 119 -11.61 48.37 20.59
CA GLY A 119 -10.55 47.55 19.99
C GLY A 119 -10.77 46.03 20.02
N ALA A 120 -11.81 45.51 20.70
CA ALA A 120 -11.96 44.06 20.90
C ALA A 120 -12.16 43.25 19.60
N VAL A 121 -12.90 43.81 18.63
CA VAL A 121 -13.06 43.21 17.30
C VAL A 121 -11.73 43.26 16.52
N ALA A 122 -11.05 44.41 16.55
CA ALA A 122 -9.76 44.57 15.88
C ALA A 122 -8.70 43.60 16.43
N ALA A 123 -8.66 43.42 17.76
CA ALA A 123 -7.77 42.46 18.41
C ALA A 123 -8.00 41.02 17.95
N LEU A 124 -9.27 40.60 17.86
CA LEU A 124 -9.59 39.26 17.38
C LEU A 124 -9.29 39.09 15.88
N VAL A 125 -9.53 40.12 15.06
CA VAL A 125 -9.11 40.12 13.65
C VAL A 125 -7.60 39.95 13.53
N VAL A 126 -6.81 40.71 14.30
CA VAL A 126 -5.34 40.57 14.33
C VAL A 126 -4.92 39.16 14.76
N ALA A 127 -5.55 38.60 15.80
CA ALA A 127 -5.27 37.23 16.26
C ALA A 127 -5.58 36.17 15.19
N LEU A 128 -6.67 36.34 14.43
CA LEU A 128 -7.03 35.46 13.32
C LEU A 128 -6.05 35.58 12.15
N LEU A 129 -5.60 36.80 11.82
CA LEU A 129 -4.59 37.01 10.78
C LEU A 129 -3.24 36.37 11.16
N ILE A 130 -2.81 36.50 12.42
CA ILE A 130 -1.59 35.85 12.91
C ILE A 130 -1.74 34.32 12.84
N SER A 131 -2.86 33.79 13.32
CA SER A 131 -3.17 32.34 13.24
C SER A 131 -3.14 31.84 11.79
N GLY A 132 -3.78 32.56 10.87
CA GLY A 132 -3.79 32.25 9.45
C GLY A 132 -2.40 32.30 8.83
N GLY A 133 -1.57 33.27 9.21
CA GLY A 133 -0.18 33.38 8.79
C GLY A 133 0.68 32.20 9.25
N ILE A 134 0.53 31.79 10.52
CA ILE A 134 1.23 30.61 11.07
C ILE A 134 0.83 29.34 10.31
N LEU A 135 -0.47 29.11 10.10
CA LEU A 135 -0.96 27.94 9.37
C LEU A 135 -0.55 27.94 7.90
N THR A 136 -0.56 29.11 7.24
CA THR A 136 -0.08 29.25 5.86
C THR A 136 1.41 28.94 5.77
N TRP A 137 2.23 29.49 6.68
CA TRP A 137 3.66 29.20 6.74
C TRP A 137 3.91 27.70 6.95
N ALA A 138 3.22 27.08 7.91
CA ALA A 138 3.30 25.65 8.18
C ALA A 138 2.93 24.79 6.96
N GLY A 139 1.94 25.22 6.17
CA GLY A 139 1.51 24.51 4.96
C GLY A 139 2.56 24.49 3.84
N PHE A 140 3.49 25.47 3.81
CA PHE A 140 4.56 25.55 2.81
C PHE A 140 5.95 25.25 3.36
N ASN A 141 6.09 25.05 4.67
CA ASN A 141 7.36 24.81 5.34
C ASN A 141 7.20 23.64 6.29
N ASP A 142 6.89 22.47 5.72
CA ASP A 142 6.74 21.25 6.50
C ASP A 142 8.10 20.92 7.17
N PRO A 143 8.21 20.94 8.51
CA PRO A 143 9.45 20.57 9.20
C PRO A 143 9.82 19.10 8.99
N GLN A 144 8.90 18.30 8.41
CA GLN A 144 9.13 16.93 7.98
C GLN A 144 9.71 16.83 6.57
N GLU A 145 9.71 17.90 5.79
CA GLU A 145 10.30 17.95 4.46
C GLU A 145 11.82 17.75 4.55
N ILE A 146 12.33 16.76 3.81
CA ILE A 146 13.76 16.49 3.73
C ILE A 146 14.16 16.70 2.27
N ASN A 147 14.72 17.87 1.99
CA ASN A 147 15.34 18.15 0.70
C ASN A 147 16.60 17.27 0.55
N GLY A 148 16.45 16.21 -0.23
CA GLY A 148 17.56 15.34 -0.61
C GLY A 148 18.14 15.78 -1.95
N THR A 149 19.46 15.91 -2.02
CA THR A 149 20.16 15.98 -3.30
C THR A 149 20.51 14.56 -3.74
N LEU A 150 19.87 14.06 -4.79
CA LEU A 150 20.32 12.82 -5.45
C LEU A 150 21.63 13.15 -6.19
N SER A 151 22.74 12.57 -5.72
CA SER A 151 23.97 12.61 -6.51
C SER A 151 23.79 11.67 -7.69
N ALA A 152 23.70 12.22 -8.91
CA ALA A 152 23.66 11.44 -10.15
C ALA A 152 24.96 10.63 -10.39
N ASN A 153 25.99 10.85 -9.56
CA ASN A 153 27.25 10.10 -9.58
C ASN A 153 27.19 8.80 -8.75
N ALA A 154 26.01 8.30 -8.40
CA ALA A 154 25.90 6.98 -7.81
C ALA A 154 26.28 5.94 -8.87
N THR A 155 27.35 5.18 -8.61
CA THR A 155 27.67 3.97 -9.37
C THR A 155 26.43 3.07 -9.34
N PRO A 156 25.84 2.71 -10.49
CA PRO A 156 24.70 1.81 -10.52
C PRO A 156 25.04 0.55 -9.73
N ALA A 157 24.12 0.13 -8.86
CA ALA A 157 24.23 -1.20 -8.27
C ALA A 157 24.26 -2.22 -9.41
N GLU A 158 25.17 -3.17 -9.34
CA GLU A 158 25.25 -4.26 -10.30
C GLU A 158 23.94 -5.04 -10.23
N ALA A 159 23.32 -5.30 -11.39
CA ALA A 159 22.05 -6.00 -11.44
C ALA A 159 22.19 -7.38 -10.79
N ILE A 160 21.20 -7.78 -9.99
CA ILE A 160 21.20 -9.09 -9.33
C ILE A 160 20.91 -10.19 -10.37
N SER A 161 20.14 -9.87 -11.41
CA SER A 161 19.86 -10.70 -12.59
C SER A 161 20.22 -9.99 -13.92
N PRO A 162 20.82 -10.68 -14.90
CA PRO A 162 21.18 -10.09 -16.19
C PRO A 162 19.93 -9.91 -17.07
N VAL A 163 19.35 -8.72 -17.03
CA VAL A 163 18.28 -8.29 -17.95
C VAL A 163 18.86 -7.27 -18.92
N ALA A 164 18.69 -7.50 -20.23
CA ALA A 164 19.14 -6.56 -21.25
C ALA A 164 18.57 -5.15 -20.98
N ASP A 165 19.37 -4.11 -21.22
CA ASP A 165 19.01 -2.72 -20.89
C ASP A 165 17.68 -2.28 -21.51
N GLN A 166 17.40 -2.77 -22.72
CA GLN A 166 16.20 -2.47 -23.50
C GLN A 166 14.99 -3.33 -23.16
N ASP A 167 15.14 -4.37 -22.34
CA ASP A 167 14.08 -5.32 -22.04
C ASP A 167 13.45 -5.06 -20.67
N TRP A 168 12.18 -5.49 -20.55
CA TRP A 168 11.34 -5.44 -19.37
C TRP A 168 10.60 -6.78 -19.21
N PRO A 169 11.30 -7.90 -18.96
CA PRO A 169 10.71 -9.26 -18.98
C PRO A 169 9.79 -9.59 -17.80
N ALA A 170 9.75 -8.77 -16.75
CA ALA A 170 8.95 -8.99 -15.55
C ALA A 170 8.21 -7.72 -15.13
N TYR A 171 7.19 -7.83 -14.27
CA TYR A 171 6.39 -6.70 -13.77
C TYR A 171 7.25 -5.50 -13.33
N GLY A 172 8.30 -5.75 -12.53
CA GLY A 172 9.23 -4.73 -12.04
C GLY A 172 10.47 -4.50 -12.91
N ARG A 173 10.42 -4.82 -14.21
CA ARG A 173 11.54 -5.03 -15.14
C ARG A 173 12.30 -6.32 -14.87
N ASN A 174 12.71 -6.52 -13.64
CA ASN A 174 13.33 -7.72 -13.12
C ASN A 174 12.47 -8.31 -12.00
N GLN A 175 12.77 -9.55 -11.59
CA GLN A 175 12.06 -10.18 -10.49
C GLN A 175 12.47 -9.65 -9.11
N GLU A 176 13.53 -8.84 -9.04
CA GLU A 176 13.89 -8.08 -7.84
C GLU A 176 12.92 -6.92 -7.54
N GLY A 177 12.03 -6.58 -8.48
CA GLY A 177 11.06 -5.52 -8.30
C GLY A 177 11.72 -4.14 -8.25
N GLN A 178 12.70 -3.83 -9.09
CA GLN A 178 13.40 -2.54 -9.00
C GLN A 178 12.72 -1.39 -9.76
N ARG A 179 11.97 -1.70 -10.82
CA ARG A 179 11.22 -0.72 -11.64
C ARG A 179 12.13 0.38 -12.18
N PHE A 180 13.38 0.03 -12.45
CA PHE A 180 14.41 0.95 -12.89
C PHE A 180 14.90 0.58 -14.29
N SER A 181 14.82 1.53 -15.23
CA SER A 181 15.41 1.39 -16.56
C SER A 181 16.80 2.04 -16.61
N PRO A 182 17.82 1.37 -17.16
CA PRO A 182 19.15 1.95 -17.35
C PRO A 182 19.22 2.91 -18.56
N LEU A 183 18.15 3.01 -19.36
CA LEU A 183 18.10 3.85 -20.56
C LEU A 183 18.11 5.33 -20.19
N LYS A 184 18.82 6.14 -20.99
CA LYS A 184 19.05 7.57 -20.71
C LYS A 184 18.61 8.51 -21.84
N GLN A 185 17.99 7.96 -22.89
CA GLN A 185 17.55 8.74 -24.04
C GLN A 185 16.54 9.82 -23.62
N ILE A 186 15.58 9.46 -22.76
CA ILE A 186 14.63 10.38 -22.15
C ILE A 186 15.14 10.74 -20.74
N ASN A 187 15.21 12.04 -20.45
CA ASN A 187 15.73 12.57 -19.19
C ASN A 187 15.09 13.92 -18.85
N ALA A 188 15.46 14.50 -17.69
CA ALA A 188 14.88 15.75 -17.19
C ALA A 188 15.02 16.94 -18.17
N ASP A 189 16.06 16.94 -19.00
CA ASP A 189 16.34 18.03 -19.93
C ASP A 189 15.49 17.95 -21.20
N ASN A 190 14.91 16.79 -21.53
CA ASN A 190 14.21 16.60 -22.81
C ASN A 190 12.79 15.98 -22.70
N VAL A 191 12.36 15.52 -21.51
CA VAL A 191 11.04 14.87 -21.32
C VAL A 191 9.86 15.75 -21.76
N HIS A 192 10.02 17.07 -21.72
CA HIS A 192 9.01 18.02 -22.19
C HIS A 192 8.75 17.95 -23.71
N ASN A 193 9.59 17.25 -24.48
CA ASN A 193 9.42 17.04 -25.92
C ASN A 193 8.77 15.69 -26.27
N LEU A 194 8.37 14.90 -25.27
CA LEU A 194 7.78 13.58 -25.48
C LEU A 194 6.47 13.68 -26.27
N LYS A 195 6.28 12.77 -27.22
CA LYS A 195 5.05 12.65 -28.03
C LYS A 195 4.57 11.21 -28.00
N GLU A 196 3.27 11.03 -28.17
CA GLU A 196 2.67 9.72 -28.37
C GLU A 196 3.27 9.07 -29.64
N ALA A 197 3.80 7.86 -29.50
CA ALA A 197 4.35 7.10 -30.62
C ALA A 197 3.26 6.30 -31.34
N TRP A 198 2.39 5.64 -30.57
CA TRP A 198 1.25 4.86 -31.06
C TRP A 198 0.26 4.59 -29.92
N VAL A 199 -0.95 4.15 -30.27
CA VAL A 199 -2.01 3.72 -29.35
C VAL A 199 -2.53 2.36 -29.78
N PHE A 200 -2.58 1.42 -28.84
CA PHE A 200 -3.26 0.14 -29.03
C PHE A 200 -4.60 0.15 -28.28
N ARG A 201 -5.67 -0.29 -28.95
CA ARG A 201 -7.00 -0.44 -28.35
C ARG A 201 -7.33 -1.91 -28.23
N THR A 202 -7.34 -2.43 -27.00
CA THR A 202 -7.59 -3.85 -26.72
C THR A 202 -9.01 -4.30 -27.08
N GLY A 203 -9.95 -3.35 -27.17
CA GLY A 203 -11.38 -3.64 -27.34
C GLY A 203 -12.01 -4.32 -26.13
N ASP A 204 -11.27 -4.45 -25.02
CA ASP A 204 -11.77 -5.06 -23.81
C ASP A 204 -12.52 -4.03 -22.95
N VAL A 205 -13.80 -4.27 -22.74
CA VAL A 205 -14.74 -3.36 -22.08
C VAL A 205 -15.64 -4.15 -21.15
N LYS A 206 -16.21 -3.46 -20.15
CA LYS A 206 -17.13 -4.06 -19.19
C LYS A 206 -18.33 -4.70 -19.90
N GLN A 207 -18.57 -5.98 -19.63
CA GLN A 207 -19.69 -6.79 -20.09
C GLN A 207 -20.87 -6.69 -19.11
N PRO A 208 -22.11 -7.02 -19.53
CA PRO A 208 -23.28 -7.01 -18.65
C PRO A 208 -23.19 -7.94 -17.43
N ASN A 209 -22.46 -9.06 -17.55
CA ASN A 209 -22.32 -10.06 -16.49
C ASN A 209 -21.06 -9.87 -15.62
N ASP A 210 -20.29 -8.81 -15.88
CA ASP A 210 -19.09 -8.52 -15.10
C ASP A 210 -19.44 -8.08 -13.68
N PRO A 211 -18.54 -8.35 -12.72
CA PRO A 211 -18.70 -7.85 -11.37
C PRO A 211 -18.75 -6.31 -11.31
N GLY A 212 -19.08 -5.79 -10.13
CA GLY A 212 -19.12 -4.34 -9.88
C GLY A 212 -17.81 -3.66 -10.28
N GLU A 213 -16.69 -4.29 -9.94
CA GLU A 213 -15.34 -3.79 -10.14
C GLU A 213 -14.62 -4.47 -11.31
N ILE A 214 -14.14 -3.65 -12.27
CA ILE A 214 -13.28 -4.05 -13.38
C ILE A 214 -12.05 -3.15 -13.40
N THR A 215 -10.86 -3.73 -13.33
CA THR A 215 -9.62 -2.97 -13.14
C THR A 215 -8.66 -3.18 -14.30
N ASN A 216 -7.96 -2.11 -14.68
CA ASN A 216 -6.88 -2.17 -15.67
C ASN A 216 -5.57 -1.83 -14.96
N GLU A 217 -4.94 -2.86 -14.38
CA GLU A 217 -3.72 -2.74 -13.57
C GLU A 217 -2.46 -3.29 -14.26
N VAL A 218 -2.59 -3.68 -15.54
CA VAL A 218 -1.52 -4.38 -16.25
C VAL A 218 -0.26 -3.51 -16.33
N THR A 219 0.88 -4.11 -15.98
CA THR A 219 2.19 -3.64 -16.43
C THR A 219 2.66 -4.55 -17.57
N PRO A 220 2.70 -4.06 -18.82
CA PRO A 220 3.19 -4.85 -19.95
C PRO A 220 4.65 -5.29 -19.74
N ILE A 221 4.99 -6.48 -20.25
CA ILE A 221 6.38 -6.93 -20.33
C ILE A 221 6.89 -6.86 -21.76
N LYS A 222 8.18 -6.57 -21.93
CA LYS A 222 8.83 -6.44 -23.25
C LYS A 222 10.06 -7.32 -23.30
N VAL A 223 10.11 -8.21 -24.29
CA VAL A 223 11.25 -9.10 -24.54
C VAL A 223 11.60 -9.03 -26.02
N GLY A 224 12.84 -8.66 -26.34
CA GLY A 224 13.23 -8.41 -27.73
C GLY A 224 12.35 -7.35 -28.39
N ASP A 225 11.72 -7.66 -29.52
CA ASP A 225 10.86 -6.72 -30.26
C ASP A 225 9.36 -6.91 -29.99
N THR A 226 9.00 -7.66 -28.94
CA THR A 226 7.60 -7.96 -28.62
C THR A 226 7.21 -7.43 -27.26
N LEU A 227 6.07 -6.73 -27.22
CA LEU A 227 5.39 -6.28 -26.00
C LEU A 227 4.22 -7.22 -25.72
N TYR A 228 4.12 -7.74 -24.51
CA TYR A 228 3.03 -8.61 -24.05
C TYR A 228 2.22 -7.92 -22.97
N LEU A 229 0.90 -7.95 -23.10
CA LEU A 229 -0.03 -7.40 -22.10
C LEU A 229 -1.32 -8.23 -22.02
N CYS A 230 -1.86 -8.33 -20.82
CA CYS A 230 -3.19 -8.89 -20.57
C CYS A 230 -4.22 -7.77 -20.35
N THR A 231 -5.50 -8.11 -20.49
CA THR A 231 -6.62 -7.21 -20.18
C THR A 231 -7.39 -7.67 -18.95
N ALA A 232 -8.47 -6.96 -18.58
CA ALA A 232 -9.31 -7.32 -17.44
C ALA A 232 -9.93 -8.72 -17.57
N HIS A 233 -10.36 -9.12 -18.78
CA HIS A 233 -10.82 -10.47 -19.11
C HIS A 233 -9.68 -11.45 -19.46
N GLN A 234 -8.43 -11.10 -19.13
CA GLN A 234 -7.22 -11.88 -19.37
C GLN A 234 -6.97 -12.24 -20.83
N ARG A 235 -7.48 -11.43 -21.78
CA ARG A 235 -7.04 -11.52 -23.17
C ARG A 235 -5.58 -11.12 -23.26
N LEU A 236 -4.73 -12.01 -23.76
CA LEU A 236 -3.30 -11.78 -23.92
C LEU A 236 -3.03 -11.28 -25.33
N PHE A 237 -2.35 -10.14 -25.44
CA PHE A 237 -1.91 -9.59 -26.71
C PHE A 237 -0.38 -9.60 -26.79
N ALA A 238 0.13 -9.93 -27.97
CA ALA A 238 1.52 -9.69 -28.35
C ALA A 238 1.56 -8.62 -29.44
N LEU A 239 2.28 -7.54 -29.17
CA LEU A 239 2.42 -6.41 -30.08
C LEU A 239 3.87 -6.26 -30.52
N ASP A 240 4.06 -5.74 -31.73
CA ASP A 240 5.34 -5.16 -32.12
C ASP A 240 5.64 -3.93 -31.26
N ALA A 241 6.75 -3.97 -30.51
CA ALA A 241 7.05 -2.93 -29.52
C ALA A 241 7.29 -1.55 -30.14
N ALA A 242 7.75 -1.49 -31.39
CA ALA A 242 8.05 -0.24 -32.08
C ALA A 242 6.81 0.43 -32.68
N SER A 243 5.89 -0.36 -33.24
CA SER A 243 4.73 0.15 -33.99
C SER A 243 3.38 0.02 -33.25
N GLY A 244 3.31 -0.80 -32.21
CA GLY A 244 2.05 -1.13 -31.52
C GLY A 244 1.13 -2.05 -32.32
N LYS A 245 1.58 -2.58 -33.47
CA LYS A 245 0.80 -3.49 -34.31
C LYS A 245 0.68 -4.85 -33.62
N GLU A 246 -0.54 -5.37 -33.57
CA GLU A 246 -0.79 -6.73 -33.08
C GLU A 246 -0.08 -7.78 -33.94
N LYS A 247 0.66 -8.67 -33.28
CA LYS A 247 1.25 -9.88 -33.86
C LYS A 247 0.28 -11.04 -33.76
N TRP A 248 -0.25 -11.26 -32.55
CA TRP A 248 -1.25 -12.26 -32.23
C TRP A 248 -1.94 -11.89 -30.91
N HIS A 249 -3.10 -12.50 -30.65
CA HIS A 249 -3.73 -12.49 -29.34
C HIS A 249 -4.30 -13.87 -28.99
N TYR A 250 -4.53 -14.09 -27.70
CA TYR A 250 -5.17 -15.27 -27.15
C TYR A 250 -6.28 -14.83 -26.19
N ASP A 251 -7.51 -15.30 -26.41
CA ASP A 251 -8.63 -15.09 -25.50
C ASP A 251 -8.85 -16.38 -24.69
N PRO A 252 -8.67 -16.37 -23.36
CA PRO A 252 -8.93 -17.54 -22.51
C PRO A 252 -10.43 -17.84 -22.38
N GLU A 253 -11.30 -16.98 -22.91
CA GLU A 253 -12.75 -17.01 -22.79
C GLU A 253 -13.24 -17.03 -21.33
N LEU A 254 -12.65 -16.18 -20.48
CA LEU A 254 -13.07 -16.06 -19.08
C LEU A 254 -14.58 -15.80 -19.00
N LYS A 255 -15.29 -16.67 -18.29
CA LYS A 255 -16.73 -16.53 -18.03
C LYS A 255 -16.94 -15.87 -16.67
N THR A 256 -17.06 -14.55 -16.70
CA THR A 256 -17.33 -13.71 -15.52
C THR A 256 -18.78 -13.86 -15.09
N ASN A 257 -19.02 -13.70 -13.78
CA ASN A 257 -20.36 -13.55 -13.21
C ASN A 257 -20.27 -12.73 -11.91
N GLU A 258 -21.41 -12.41 -11.30
CA GLU A 258 -21.50 -11.59 -10.09
C GLU A 258 -20.75 -12.15 -8.86
N SER A 259 -20.31 -13.41 -8.88
CA SER A 259 -19.53 -14.03 -7.79
C SER A 259 -18.05 -13.62 -7.77
N PHE A 260 -17.54 -13.03 -8.85
CA PHE A 260 -16.18 -12.48 -8.88
C PHE A 260 -16.17 -11.18 -8.06
N GLN A 261 -15.14 -10.98 -7.24
CA GLN A 261 -15.01 -9.70 -6.52
C GLN A 261 -14.56 -8.60 -7.49
N HIS A 262 -13.57 -8.93 -8.31
CA HIS A 262 -12.98 -8.03 -9.30
C HIS A 262 -12.48 -8.82 -10.50
N VAL A 263 -12.55 -8.27 -11.70
CA VAL A 263 -11.80 -8.81 -12.85
C VAL A 263 -10.54 -8.00 -13.08
N THR A 264 -9.40 -8.61 -12.78
CA THR A 264 -8.10 -7.94 -12.67
C THR A 264 -6.99 -8.77 -13.30
N CYS A 265 -6.17 -8.14 -14.15
CA CYS A 265 -4.88 -8.66 -14.56
C CYS A 265 -3.77 -7.63 -14.34
N ARG A 266 -2.77 -7.98 -13.51
CA ARG A 266 -1.60 -7.12 -13.24
C ARG A 266 -0.43 -7.37 -14.19
N GLY A 267 -0.43 -8.47 -14.91
CA GLY A 267 0.62 -8.81 -15.86
C GLY A 267 0.71 -10.30 -16.15
N VAL A 268 1.72 -10.64 -16.95
CA VAL A 268 2.10 -12.02 -17.30
C VAL A 268 3.57 -12.23 -17.03
N SER A 269 4.01 -13.48 -17.02
CA SER A 269 5.43 -13.83 -16.83
C SER A 269 6.01 -14.48 -18.07
N TYR A 270 7.27 -14.20 -18.38
CA TYR A 270 8.01 -14.81 -19.49
C TYR A 270 8.94 -15.90 -18.98
N HIS A 271 9.03 -17.00 -19.72
CA HIS A 271 10.04 -18.04 -19.52
C HIS A 271 10.64 -18.47 -20.86
N GLU A 272 11.96 -18.65 -20.88
CA GLU A 272 12.70 -19.23 -22.00
C GLU A 272 13.37 -20.51 -21.52
N ALA A 273 12.94 -21.64 -22.10
CA ALA A 273 13.47 -22.95 -21.81
C ALA A 273 14.92 -23.07 -22.31
N LYS A 274 15.73 -23.75 -21.51
CA LYS A 274 17.13 -24.03 -21.82
C LYS A 274 17.27 -25.50 -22.21
N ALA A 275 18.07 -25.78 -23.24
CA ALA A 275 18.26 -27.15 -23.73
C ALA A 275 18.86 -28.09 -22.67
N GLU A 276 19.51 -27.54 -21.65
CA GLU A 276 20.09 -28.27 -20.52
C GLU A 276 19.03 -28.72 -19.49
N THR A 277 17.88 -28.06 -19.43
CA THR A 277 16.86 -28.28 -18.38
C THR A 277 15.47 -28.64 -18.92
N ALA A 278 15.22 -28.47 -20.22
CA ALA A 278 13.97 -28.82 -20.87
C ALA A 278 14.14 -30.01 -21.82
N SER A 279 13.09 -30.82 -21.95
CA SER A 279 13.10 -31.93 -22.89
C SER A 279 13.07 -31.43 -24.34
N PRO A 280 13.51 -32.22 -25.33
CA PRO A 280 13.43 -31.86 -26.74
C PRO A 280 12.00 -31.52 -27.20
N GLU A 281 10.98 -32.17 -26.63
CA GLU A 281 9.57 -31.90 -26.92
C GLU A 281 9.17 -30.49 -26.46
N VAL A 282 9.56 -30.11 -25.24
CA VAL A 282 9.32 -28.75 -24.71
C VAL A 282 10.02 -27.70 -25.56
N MET A 283 11.26 -27.96 -25.99
CA MET A 283 12.03 -27.06 -26.84
C MET A 283 11.43 -26.92 -28.25
N ALA A 284 10.80 -27.98 -28.77
CA ALA A 284 10.16 -27.98 -30.08
C ALA A 284 8.77 -27.31 -30.08
N ASP A 285 8.02 -27.46 -28.99
CA ASP A 285 6.66 -26.93 -28.84
C ASP A 285 6.65 -25.47 -28.34
N CYS A 286 7.33 -25.21 -27.23
CA CYS A 286 7.22 -23.96 -26.49
C CYS A 286 8.54 -23.49 -25.86
N PRO A 287 9.59 -23.23 -26.67
CA PRO A 287 10.90 -22.82 -26.15
C PRO A 287 10.81 -21.47 -25.43
N ARG A 288 9.90 -20.60 -25.86
CA ARG A 288 9.59 -19.32 -25.20
C ARG A 288 8.11 -19.26 -24.92
N ARG A 289 7.74 -18.96 -23.69
CA ARG A 289 6.35 -18.99 -23.25
C ARG A 289 5.98 -17.82 -22.37
N ILE A 290 4.75 -17.39 -22.51
CA ILE A 290 4.06 -16.46 -21.62
C ILE A 290 3.16 -17.28 -20.71
N ILE A 291 3.30 -17.05 -19.41
CA ILE A 291 2.47 -17.64 -18.37
C ILE A 291 1.38 -16.62 -18.00
N LEU A 292 0.14 -16.98 -18.30
CA LEU A 292 -1.05 -16.15 -18.10
C LEU A 292 -1.91 -16.72 -16.96
N PRO A 293 -1.97 -16.05 -15.81
CA PRO A 293 -2.97 -16.35 -14.79
C PRO A 293 -4.37 -15.87 -15.23
N VAL A 294 -5.41 -16.67 -14.98
CA VAL A 294 -6.81 -16.35 -15.33
C VAL A 294 -7.68 -16.42 -14.08
N ASN A 295 -8.54 -15.41 -13.83
CA ASN A 295 -9.30 -15.29 -12.57
C ASN A 295 -10.26 -16.46 -12.27
N ASP A 296 -10.48 -17.39 -13.20
CA ASP A 296 -11.19 -18.66 -12.95
C ASP A 296 -10.31 -19.80 -12.41
N GLY A 297 -9.07 -19.49 -12.00
CA GLY A 297 -8.13 -20.46 -11.44
C GLY A 297 -7.38 -21.27 -12.50
N ARG A 298 -7.41 -20.88 -13.77
CA ARG A 298 -6.47 -21.44 -14.76
C ARG A 298 -5.14 -20.70 -14.75
N LEU A 299 -4.06 -21.45 -14.98
CA LEU A 299 -2.76 -20.92 -15.35
C LEU A 299 -2.41 -21.47 -16.73
N ILE A 300 -2.26 -20.59 -17.71
CA ILE A 300 -2.14 -20.97 -19.12
C ILE A 300 -0.73 -20.66 -19.62
N ALA A 301 -0.08 -21.62 -20.26
CA ALA A 301 1.19 -21.44 -20.94
C ALA A 301 0.94 -21.25 -22.45
N ILE A 302 1.35 -20.10 -22.98
CA ILE A 302 1.17 -19.70 -24.38
C ILE A 302 2.55 -19.50 -25.02
N ASN A 303 2.76 -20.05 -26.21
CA ASN A 303 3.96 -19.83 -27.01
C ASN A 303 4.11 -18.35 -27.36
N ALA A 304 5.23 -17.76 -26.93
CA ALA A 304 5.48 -16.33 -27.02
C ALA A 304 5.62 -15.81 -28.47
N GLU A 305 5.87 -16.70 -29.44
CA GLU A 305 6.09 -16.33 -30.84
C GLU A 305 4.80 -16.36 -31.66
N ASN A 306 3.90 -17.31 -31.37
CA ASN A 306 2.74 -17.59 -32.23
C ASN A 306 1.37 -17.58 -31.54
N GLY A 307 1.32 -17.43 -30.21
CA GLY A 307 0.06 -17.34 -29.46
C GLY A 307 -0.69 -18.66 -29.27
N LYS A 308 -0.11 -19.80 -29.66
CA LYS A 308 -0.70 -21.13 -29.43
C LYS A 308 -0.42 -21.61 -28.01
N LEU A 309 -1.26 -22.51 -27.49
CA LEU A 309 -0.99 -23.19 -26.23
C LEU A 309 0.29 -24.02 -26.31
N CYS A 310 1.07 -24.02 -25.24
CA CYS A 310 2.19 -24.96 -25.08
C CYS A 310 1.61 -26.36 -24.77
N GLU A 311 1.42 -27.21 -25.77
CA GLU A 311 0.81 -28.53 -25.60
C GLU A 311 1.59 -29.44 -24.64
N THR A 312 2.90 -29.24 -24.47
CA THR A 312 3.73 -30.02 -23.54
C THR A 312 3.59 -29.61 -22.07
N PHE A 313 2.87 -28.53 -21.77
CA PHE A 313 2.72 -28.01 -20.40
C PHE A 313 1.39 -28.46 -19.78
N ALA A 314 1.44 -29.04 -18.58
CA ALA A 314 0.27 -29.48 -17.81
C ALA A 314 -0.74 -30.26 -18.67
N ASN A 315 -2.01 -29.87 -18.65
CA ASN A 315 -3.02 -30.44 -19.53
C ASN A 315 -3.14 -29.59 -20.81
N LYS A 316 -2.26 -29.86 -21.79
CA LYS A 316 -2.23 -29.21 -23.11
C LYS A 316 -2.22 -27.67 -23.06
N GLY A 317 -1.34 -27.14 -22.22
CA GLY A 317 -1.14 -25.71 -22.00
C GLY A 317 -1.93 -25.12 -20.85
N VAL A 318 -2.81 -25.89 -20.20
CA VAL A 318 -3.66 -25.39 -19.11
C VAL A 318 -3.40 -26.15 -17.82
N LEU A 319 -3.07 -25.42 -16.76
CA LEU A 319 -2.92 -25.91 -15.40
C LEU A 319 -4.11 -25.44 -14.55
N ASN A 320 -4.72 -26.37 -13.80
CA ASN A 320 -5.83 -26.10 -12.90
C ASN A 320 -5.33 -25.75 -11.48
N LEU A 321 -5.41 -24.47 -11.09
CA LEU A 321 -5.09 -24.01 -9.74
C LEU A 321 -6.22 -24.31 -8.74
N GLN A 322 -7.37 -24.82 -9.17
CA GLN A 322 -8.46 -25.18 -8.25
C GLN A 322 -8.32 -26.60 -7.67
N SER A 323 -7.31 -27.38 -8.10
CA SER A 323 -7.03 -28.71 -7.57
C SER A 323 -6.77 -28.66 -6.05
N ASN A 324 -7.45 -29.56 -5.31
CA ASN A 324 -7.44 -29.68 -3.85
C ASN A 324 -7.86 -28.41 -3.09
N MET A 325 -8.51 -27.45 -3.75
CA MET A 325 -9.06 -26.29 -3.07
C MET A 325 -10.35 -26.68 -2.30
N PRO A 326 -10.56 -26.15 -1.10
CA PRO A 326 -11.72 -26.49 -0.27
C PRO A 326 -13.05 -25.94 -0.82
N ASP A 327 -12.99 -24.87 -1.61
CA ASP A 327 -14.12 -24.35 -2.39
C ASP A 327 -13.61 -23.88 -3.76
N THR A 328 -14.34 -24.26 -4.81
CA THR A 328 -14.00 -24.02 -6.23
C THR A 328 -15.06 -23.18 -6.95
N LYS A 329 -15.97 -22.56 -6.19
CA LYS A 329 -16.94 -21.64 -6.77
C LYS A 329 -16.20 -20.52 -7.52
N PRO A 330 -16.61 -20.19 -8.77
CA PRO A 330 -15.97 -19.13 -9.55
C PRO A 330 -15.89 -17.81 -8.77
N GLY A 331 -14.77 -17.11 -8.89
CA GLY A 331 -14.54 -15.83 -8.20
C GLY A 331 -14.00 -15.93 -6.77
N LEU A 332 -14.01 -17.12 -6.14
CA LEU A 332 -13.47 -17.28 -4.79
C LEU A 332 -11.95 -17.31 -4.72
N TYR A 333 -11.29 -17.85 -5.75
CA TYR A 333 -9.84 -17.84 -5.91
C TYR A 333 -9.50 -17.20 -7.26
N GLU A 334 -8.85 -16.04 -7.21
CA GLU A 334 -8.60 -15.21 -8.38
C GLU A 334 -7.09 -14.95 -8.49
N PRO A 335 -6.36 -15.69 -9.34
CA PRO A 335 -4.96 -15.38 -9.60
C PRO A 335 -4.86 -14.08 -10.41
N THR A 336 -4.61 -12.96 -9.72
CA THR A 336 -4.64 -11.60 -10.30
C THR A 336 -3.25 -11.06 -10.68
N SER A 337 -2.19 -11.63 -10.09
CA SER A 337 -0.79 -11.23 -10.30
C SER A 337 0.01 -12.24 -11.11
N PRO A 338 1.02 -11.80 -11.88
CA PRO A 338 1.93 -12.70 -12.58
C PRO A 338 2.74 -13.54 -11.58
N PRO A 339 2.98 -14.84 -11.85
CA PRO A 339 3.83 -15.68 -11.02
C PRO A 339 5.30 -15.27 -11.06
N ILE A 340 6.05 -15.64 -10.04
CA ILE A 340 7.51 -15.65 -10.09
C ILE A 340 7.96 -16.87 -10.91
N ILE A 341 8.93 -16.68 -11.80
CA ILE A 341 9.44 -17.71 -12.71
C ILE A 341 10.93 -17.90 -12.44
N THR A 342 11.34 -19.06 -11.93
CA THR A 342 12.76 -19.41 -11.86
C THR A 342 13.13 -20.30 -13.04
N ASP A 343 14.41 -20.71 -13.12
CA ASP A 343 14.86 -21.71 -14.09
C ASP A 343 14.21 -23.10 -13.90
N LYS A 344 13.48 -23.31 -12.79
CA LYS A 344 12.90 -24.61 -12.40
C LYS A 344 11.44 -24.53 -11.99
N THR A 345 11.01 -23.42 -11.42
CA THR A 345 9.75 -23.35 -10.68
C THR A 345 8.94 -22.12 -11.04
N ILE A 346 7.65 -22.33 -11.27
CA ILE A 346 6.62 -21.29 -11.28
C ILE A 346 6.09 -21.19 -9.86
N VAL A 347 6.31 -20.07 -9.19
CA VAL A 347 5.72 -19.79 -7.87
C VAL A 347 4.45 -18.98 -8.06
N MET A 348 3.32 -19.59 -7.73
CA MET A 348 1.99 -19.04 -7.93
C MET A 348 1.26 -18.84 -6.62
N ALA A 349 0.70 -17.64 -6.47
CA ALA A 349 -0.22 -17.25 -5.41
C ALA A 349 -1.44 -16.58 -6.04
N GLY A 350 -2.53 -16.41 -5.29
CA GLY A 350 -3.74 -15.79 -5.82
C GLY A 350 -4.43 -14.92 -4.78
N SER A 351 -5.40 -14.14 -5.27
CA SER A 351 -6.39 -13.50 -4.42
C SER A 351 -7.44 -14.53 -3.99
N VAL A 352 -8.06 -14.24 -2.85
CA VAL A 352 -9.19 -14.98 -2.29
C VAL A 352 -10.22 -13.92 -1.96
N THR A 353 -11.52 -14.17 -2.20
CA THR A 353 -12.55 -13.15 -1.99
C THR A 353 -12.51 -12.53 -0.59
N ASP A 354 -12.44 -11.21 -0.56
CA ASP A 354 -12.38 -10.43 0.65
C ASP A 354 -13.78 -10.24 1.25
N ASN A 355 -13.84 -10.25 2.57
CA ASN A 355 -14.98 -9.79 3.37
C ASN A 355 -16.36 -10.45 3.08
N PHE A 356 -16.40 -11.58 2.38
CA PHE A 356 -17.64 -12.27 2.03
C PHE A 356 -18.08 -13.29 3.08
N SER A 357 -17.17 -14.12 3.59
CA SER A 357 -17.44 -15.17 4.57
C SER A 357 -16.25 -15.41 5.50
N THR A 358 -16.51 -16.05 6.65
CA THR A 358 -15.46 -16.65 7.51
C THR A 358 -15.12 -18.07 7.09
N ARG A 359 -15.48 -18.45 5.86
CA ARG A 359 -15.27 -19.77 5.27
C ARG A 359 -15.17 -19.66 3.75
N GLU A 360 -14.08 -19.07 3.32
CA GLU A 360 -13.54 -18.91 1.97
C GLU A 360 -12.49 -19.96 1.66
N THR A 361 -12.14 -20.04 0.38
CA THR A 361 -11.13 -20.97 -0.11
C THR A 361 -9.73 -20.66 0.42
N SER A 362 -8.77 -21.52 0.11
CA SER A 362 -7.39 -21.38 0.62
C SER A 362 -6.58 -20.34 -0.16
N GLY A 363 -5.84 -19.48 0.56
CA GLY A 363 -4.79 -18.63 0.00
C GLY A 363 -3.46 -19.34 -0.31
N VAL A 364 -3.47 -20.67 -0.51
CA VAL A 364 -2.28 -21.49 -0.71
C VAL A 364 -1.35 -20.97 -1.81
N ILE A 365 -0.05 -20.97 -1.51
CA ILE A 365 1.03 -20.66 -2.45
C ILE A 365 1.60 -21.98 -2.97
N ARG A 366 1.83 -22.11 -4.27
CA ARG A 366 2.29 -23.37 -4.88
C ARG A 366 3.48 -23.14 -5.81
N GLY A 367 4.36 -24.13 -5.83
CA GLY A 367 5.46 -24.23 -6.79
C GLY A 367 5.19 -25.33 -7.79
N PHE A 368 5.27 -25.01 -9.08
CA PHE A 368 5.11 -25.96 -10.17
C PHE A 368 6.38 -26.06 -11.00
N ASP A 369 6.68 -27.21 -11.58
CA ASP A 369 7.77 -27.35 -12.54
C ASP A 369 7.54 -26.41 -13.72
N VAL A 370 8.56 -25.64 -14.07
CA VAL A 370 8.45 -24.60 -15.10
C VAL A 370 8.24 -25.15 -16.51
N ASN A 371 8.67 -26.40 -16.75
CA ASN A 371 8.57 -27.05 -18.03
C ASN A 371 7.30 -27.86 -18.17
N THR A 372 6.95 -28.64 -17.15
CA THR A 372 5.84 -29.62 -17.20
C THR A 372 4.56 -29.15 -16.52
N GLY A 373 4.64 -28.18 -15.60
CA GLY A 373 3.50 -27.75 -14.78
C GLY A 373 3.14 -28.70 -13.63
N GLU A 374 3.97 -29.71 -13.35
CA GLU A 374 3.79 -30.62 -12.22
C GLU A 374 3.90 -29.89 -10.88
N LEU A 375 3.02 -30.19 -9.92
CA LEU A 375 3.09 -29.62 -8.57
C LEU A 375 4.33 -30.16 -7.84
N LEU A 376 5.27 -29.28 -7.49
CA LEU A 376 6.49 -29.63 -6.77
C LEU A 376 6.33 -29.47 -5.26
N TRP A 377 5.66 -28.40 -4.84
CA TRP A 377 5.46 -28.07 -3.43
C TRP A 377 4.23 -27.16 -3.23
N ALA A 378 3.69 -27.17 -2.01
CA ALA A 378 2.68 -26.22 -1.55
C ALA A 378 3.16 -25.53 -0.26
N PHE A 379 2.63 -24.34 0.01
CA PHE A 379 2.72 -23.63 1.27
C PHE A 379 1.33 -23.05 1.60
N ASP A 380 0.59 -23.73 2.48
CA ASP A 380 -0.72 -23.31 2.97
C ASP A 380 -0.55 -22.54 4.30
N PRO A 381 -0.64 -21.20 4.29
CA PRO A 381 -0.32 -20.40 5.47
C PRO A 381 -1.31 -20.56 6.63
N GLY A 382 -2.51 -21.09 6.39
CA GLY A 382 -3.49 -21.38 7.44
C GLY A 382 -3.40 -22.81 8.00
N ALA A 383 -2.53 -23.65 7.45
CA ALA A 383 -2.38 -25.04 7.89
C ALA A 383 -1.41 -25.18 9.06
N LYS A 384 -1.62 -26.24 9.86
CA LYS A 384 -0.68 -26.63 10.93
C LYS A 384 0.69 -27.05 10.38
N ASP A 385 0.69 -27.80 9.29
CA ASP A 385 1.86 -28.08 8.47
C ASP A 385 1.70 -27.39 7.11
N PRO A 386 2.29 -26.19 6.92
CA PRO A 386 2.11 -25.43 5.69
C PRO A 386 2.59 -26.16 4.45
N ASN A 387 3.61 -27.03 4.54
CA ASN A 387 4.18 -27.68 3.37
C ASN A 387 3.53 -29.03 3.01
N ALA A 388 2.46 -29.42 3.72
CA ALA A 388 1.70 -30.62 3.39
C ALA A 388 0.95 -30.44 2.06
N ILE A 389 1.20 -31.34 1.10
CA ILE A 389 0.39 -31.47 -0.10
C ILE A 389 -0.78 -32.42 0.24
N PRO A 390 -2.05 -31.98 0.12
CA PRO A 390 -3.20 -32.84 0.40
C PRO A 390 -3.23 -34.06 -0.54
N SER A 391 -3.74 -35.20 -0.04
CA SER A 391 -4.14 -36.31 -0.92
C SER A 391 -5.42 -35.95 -1.70
N ASP A 392 -5.81 -36.79 -2.65
CA ASP A 392 -7.03 -36.57 -3.46
C ASP A 392 -8.31 -36.48 -2.62
N GLU A 393 -8.33 -37.08 -1.42
CA GLU A 393 -9.46 -37.05 -0.49
C GLU A 393 -9.44 -35.85 0.48
N HIS A 394 -8.36 -35.06 0.47
CA HIS A 394 -8.19 -33.92 1.35
C HIS A 394 -8.01 -32.62 0.57
N THR A 395 -8.38 -31.51 1.20
CA THR A 395 -8.25 -30.18 0.63
C THR A 395 -7.25 -29.35 1.44
N PHE A 396 -6.77 -28.28 0.85
CA PHE A 396 -6.14 -27.20 1.60
C PHE A 396 -7.12 -26.60 2.62
N THR A 397 -6.55 -25.84 3.55
CA THR A 397 -7.27 -25.27 4.69
C THR A 397 -8.17 -24.13 4.20
N PHE A 398 -9.44 -24.14 4.63
CA PHE A 398 -10.34 -23.00 4.45
C PHE A 398 -9.73 -21.76 5.13
N ASN A 399 -9.98 -20.58 4.54
CA ASN A 399 -9.62 -19.29 5.14
C ASN A 399 -8.12 -19.07 5.38
N SER A 400 -7.25 -19.71 4.62
CA SER A 400 -5.82 -19.41 4.69
C SER A 400 -5.54 -18.01 4.13
N PRO A 401 -4.68 -17.19 4.78
CA PRO A 401 -4.27 -15.90 4.23
C PRO A 401 -3.73 -16.04 2.81
N ASN A 402 -4.04 -15.08 1.94
CA ASN A 402 -3.65 -15.11 0.54
C ASN A 402 -2.42 -14.25 0.26
N SER A 403 -1.95 -14.24 -1.00
CA SER A 403 -0.93 -13.31 -1.49
C SER A 403 -1.32 -12.89 -2.90
N TRP A 404 -1.99 -11.75 -3.00
CA TRP A 404 -2.57 -11.26 -4.24
C TRP A 404 -1.67 -10.25 -4.98
N ALA A 405 -0.78 -9.56 -4.28
CA ALA A 405 0.16 -8.60 -4.87
C ALA A 405 1.34 -9.32 -5.57
N PRO A 406 1.99 -8.70 -6.58
CA PRO A 406 3.13 -9.34 -7.22
C PRO A 406 4.26 -9.60 -6.20
N ALA A 407 4.97 -10.72 -6.32
CA ALA A 407 6.07 -11.07 -5.43
C ALA A 407 7.42 -10.56 -5.98
N ALA A 408 8.48 -10.64 -5.17
CA ALA A 408 9.86 -10.40 -5.61
C ALA A 408 10.71 -11.66 -5.41
N TYR A 409 11.78 -11.83 -6.19
CA TYR A 409 12.65 -13.01 -6.16
C TYR A 409 14.12 -12.60 -6.17
N ASP A 410 14.91 -13.23 -5.29
CA ASP A 410 16.36 -13.18 -5.27
C ASP A 410 16.92 -14.51 -5.79
N ALA A 411 17.42 -14.50 -7.03
CA ALA A 411 17.99 -15.68 -7.68
C ALA A 411 19.28 -16.18 -6.99
N LYS A 412 20.03 -15.31 -6.28
CA LYS A 412 21.28 -15.70 -5.60
C LYS A 412 21.00 -16.51 -4.35
N LEU A 413 19.88 -16.22 -3.67
CA LEU A 413 19.46 -16.93 -2.45
C LEU A 413 18.40 -18.00 -2.72
N ASP A 414 17.85 -18.03 -3.93
CA ASP A 414 16.68 -18.80 -4.30
C ASP A 414 15.49 -18.53 -3.36
N LEU A 415 15.26 -17.26 -3.04
CA LEU A 415 14.20 -16.82 -2.14
C LEU A 415 13.16 -15.97 -2.86
N VAL A 416 11.89 -16.32 -2.68
CA VAL A 416 10.74 -15.52 -3.11
C VAL A 416 10.13 -14.82 -1.90
N TYR A 417 9.85 -13.52 -2.05
CA TYR A 417 9.26 -12.63 -1.06
C TYR A 417 7.83 -12.30 -1.45
N LEU A 418 6.87 -12.85 -0.70
CA LEU A 418 5.44 -12.70 -0.92
C LEU A 418 4.86 -11.68 0.06
N PRO A 419 4.22 -10.61 -0.43
CA PRO A 419 3.33 -9.78 0.37
C PRO A 419 2.07 -10.56 0.73
N MET A 420 1.89 -10.83 2.02
CA MET A 420 0.75 -11.60 2.49
C MET A 420 -0.42 -10.69 2.85
N GLY A 421 -1.60 -11.13 2.41
CA GLY A 421 -2.92 -10.69 2.84
C GLY A 421 -3.25 -11.15 4.26
N VAL A 422 -4.51 -10.96 4.64
CA VAL A 422 -5.07 -11.39 5.92
C VAL A 422 -6.05 -12.56 5.70
N THR A 423 -6.46 -13.22 6.79
CA THR A 423 -7.60 -14.14 6.74
C THR A 423 -8.91 -13.35 6.60
N THR A 424 -9.65 -13.65 5.55
CA THR A 424 -10.98 -13.09 5.26
C THR A 424 -12.04 -13.52 6.30
N PRO A 425 -12.96 -12.64 6.74
CA PRO A 425 -13.07 -11.22 6.40
C PRO A 425 -11.91 -10.40 6.97
N ASP A 426 -11.40 -9.44 6.20
CA ASP A 426 -10.21 -8.66 6.55
C ASP A 426 -10.45 -7.73 7.72
N ILE A 427 -11.68 -7.21 7.83
CA ILE A 427 -12.11 -6.27 8.87
C ILE A 427 -12.74 -6.95 10.09
N TRP A 428 -12.66 -8.28 10.19
CA TRP A 428 -13.20 -9.02 11.33
C TRP A 428 -12.32 -10.23 11.71
N GLY A 429 -11.86 -10.27 12.95
CA GLY A 429 -10.92 -11.29 13.44
C GLY A 429 -11.48 -12.30 14.46
N GLY A 430 -12.78 -12.29 14.77
CA GLY A 430 -13.32 -12.96 15.96
C GLY A 430 -13.14 -14.49 16.03
N ASN A 431 -13.03 -15.19 14.88
CA ASN A 431 -12.83 -16.64 14.81
C ASN A 431 -11.46 -17.05 14.25
N ARG A 432 -10.51 -16.12 14.11
CA ARG A 432 -9.22 -16.45 13.51
C ARG A 432 -8.38 -17.32 14.45
N THR A 433 -7.89 -18.44 13.94
CA THR A 433 -7.02 -19.34 14.72
C THR A 433 -5.56 -18.85 14.73
N PRO A 434 -4.73 -19.32 15.67
CA PRO A 434 -3.29 -19.01 15.65
C PRO A 434 -2.60 -19.40 14.35
N GLU A 435 -3.04 -20.47 13.68
CA GLU A 435 -2.52 -20.90 12.39
C GLU A 435 -2.86 -19.89 11.29
N GLN A 436 -4.11 -19.44 11.22
CA GLN A 436 -4.58 -18.41 10.28
C GLN A 436 -3.88 -17.06 10.48
N GLU A 437 -3.51 -16.72 11.71
CA GLU A 437 -2.82 -15.47 12.04
C GLU A 437 -1.29 -15.53 11.82
N ARG A 438 -0.72 -16.73 11.70
CA ARG A 438 0.74 -16.95 11.77
C ARG A 438 1.53 -16.20 10.69
N TYR A 439 0.96 -16.08 9.49
CA TYR A 439 1.59 -15.43 8.34
C TYR A 439 0.73 -14.31 7.74
N ALA A 440 -0.39 -13.96 8.37
CA ALA A 440 -1.23 -12.86 7.93
C ALA A 440 -0.52 -11.51 7.99
N SER A 441 -0.81 -10.61 7.05
CA SER A 441 -0.30 -9.23 7.00
C SER A 441 1.23 -9.16 7.17
N SER A 442 1.94 -10.03 6.46
CA SER A 442 3.38 -10.28 6.62
C SER A 442 4.16 -10.23 5.31
N ILE A 443 5.47 -9.97 5.39
CA ILE A 443 6.37 -10.37 4.29
C ILE A 443 6.82 -11.80 4.58
N LEU A 444 6.43 -12.71 3.69
CA LEU A 444 6.76 -14.13 3.76
C LEU A 444 7.91 -14.44 2.79
N ALA A 445 8.98 -15.04 3.28
CA ALA A 445 10.10 -15.49 2.46
C ALA A 445 10.15 -17.02 2.40
N LEU A 446 9.98 -17.56 1.19
CA LEU A 446 10.05 -19.00 0.92
C LEU A 446 11.25 -19.29 0.00
N ASN A 447 11.83 -20.48 0.11
CA ASN A 447 12.70 -20.97 -0.94
C ASN A 447 11.88 -21.30 -2.19
N ALA A 448 12.20 -20.69 -3.33
CA ALA A 448 11.37 -20.81 -4.53
C ALA A 448 11.37 -22.22 -5.12
N THR A 449 12.48 -22.97 -5.01
CA THR A 449 12.56 -24.34 -5.51
C THR A 449 11.81 -25.35 -4.65
N THR A 450 11.76 -25.16 -3.32
CA THR A 450 11.30 -26.18 -2.37
C THR A 450 10.07 -25.80 -1.54
N GLY A 451 9.65 -24.54 -1.58
CA GLY A 451 8.53 -24.03 -0.78
C GLY A 451 8.80 -23.90 0.71
N LYS A 452 10.01 -24.23 1.18
CA LYS A 452 10.35 -24.20 2.61
C LYS A 452 10.43 -22.76 3.10
N LEU A 453 9.87 -22.53 4.28
CA LEU A 453 9.96 -21.24 4.97
C LEU A 453 11.43 -20.90 5.27
N ALA A 454 11.89 -19.76 4.76
CA ALA A 454 13.14 -19.15 5.19
C ALA A 454 12.90 -18.25 6.41
N TRP A 455 11.91 -17.36 6.31
CA TRP A 455 11.46 -16.50 7.40
C TRP A 455 10.12 -15.83 7.07
N SER A 456 9.47 -15.25 8.08
CA SER A 456 8.33 -14.35 7.88
C SER A 456 8.44 -13.16 8.83
N TYR A 457 7.88 -12.01 8.44
CA TYR A 457 7.78 -10.85 9.32
C TYR A 457 6.39 -10.23 9.23
N GLN A 458 5.64 -10.39 10.32
CA GLN A 458 4.30 -9.84 10.45
C GLN A 458 4.36 -8.35 10.77
N THR A 459 3.63 -7.57 9.97
CA THR A 459 3.64 -6.11 10.03
C THR A 459 2.50 -5.56 10.88
N VAL A 460 1.41 -6.32 10.93
CA VAL A 460 0.24 -6.10 11.78
C VAL A 460 -0.12 -7.43 12.40
N HIS A 461 -0.16 -7.48 13.73
CA HIS A 461 -0.65 -8.64 14.46
C HIS A 461 -2.16 -8.49 14.64
N HIS A 462 -2.94 -9.52 14.29
CA HIS A 462 -4.39 -9.51 14.39
C HIS A 462 -5.03 -8.31 13.68
N ASP A 463 -4.94 -8.32 12.35
CA ASP A 463 -5.36 -7.21 11.50
C ASP A 463 -6.89 -7.09 11.42
N LEU A 464 -7.44 -5.94 11.82
CA LEU A 464 -8.88 -5.67 11.84
C LEU A 464 -9.28 -4.53 10.90
N TRP A 465 -8.36 -4.08 10.05
CA TRP A 465 -8.53 -2.87 9.25
C TRP A 465 -8.08 -3.03 7.81
N ASP A 466 -7.90 -4.27 7.33
CA ASP A 466 -7.35 -4.57 6.02
C ASP A 466 -6.02 -3.81 5.80
N MET A 467 -5.05 -4.09 6.67
CA MET A 467 -3.73 -3.43 6.71
C MET A 467 -2.62 -4.36 6.20
N ASP A 468 -2.98 -5.22 5.25
CA ASP A 468 -2.06 -6.12 4.58
C ASP A 468 -0.99 -5.38 3.72
N LEU A 469 -0.19 -6.16 3.00
CA LEU A 469 0.89 -5.64 2.17
C LEU A 469 0.49 -5.64 0.69
N PRO A 470 0.20 -4.46 0.10
CA PRO A 470 -0.44 -4.40 -1.22
C PRO A 470 0.56 -4.24 -2.38
N ALA A 471 1.86 -4.18 -2.08
CA ALA A 471 2.88 -3.74 -3.04
C ALA A 471 3.97 -4.79 -3.21
N GLN A 472 4.39 -5.02 -4.46
CA GLN A 472 5.53 -5.89 -4.74
C GLN A 472 6.79 -5.31 -4.06
N PRO A 473 7.51 -6.12 -3.24
CA PRO A 473 8.71 -5.66 -2.56
C PRO A 473 9.80 -5.26 -3.55
N THR A 474 10.74 -4.42 -3.12
CA THR A 474 11.92 -4.04 -3.91
C THR A 474 13.17 -4.57 -3.25
N LEU A 475 13.96 -5.35 -3.97
CA LEU A 475 15.28 -5.81 -3.54
C LEU A 475 16.35 -4.85 -4.06
N ALA A 476 17.24 -4.44 -3.18
CA ALA A 476 18.32 -3.51 -3.52
C ALA A 476 19.56 -3.75 -2.66
N ASP A 477 20.73 -3.40 -3.18
CA ASP A 477 21.95 -3.28 -2.40
C ASP A 477 22.15 -1.83 -1.97
N ILE A 478 22.31 -1.60 -0.66
CA ILE A 478 22.65 -0.29 -0.13
C ILE A 478 24.05 -0.27 0.47
N THR A 479 24.73 0.88 0.38
CA THR A 479 26.02 1.05 1.06
C THR A 479 25.82 1.65 2.45
N VAL A 480 26.23 0.90 3.48
CA VAL A 480 26.27 1.33 4.88
C VAL A 480 27.68 1.16 5.42
N ASN A 481 28.29 2.24 5.92
CA ASN A 481 29.67 2.26 6.43
C ASN A 481 30.72 1.66 5.45
N GLY A 482 30.52 1.88 4.14
CA GLY A 482 31.40 1.34 3.09
C GLY A 482 31.14 -0.12 2.72
N GLN A 483 30.23 -0.81 3.40
CA GLN A 483 29.83 -2.18 3.07
C GLN A 483 28.53 -2.19 2.26
N LYS A 484 28.47 -3.01 1.20
CA LYS A 484 27.21 -3.33 0.50
C LYS A 484 26.38 -4.25 1.37
N VAL A 485 25.12 -3.91 1.57
CA VAL A 485 24.15 -4.65 2.38
C VAL A 485 22.90 -4.88 1.54
N PRO A 486 22.49 -6.14 1.30
CA PRO A 486 21.26 -6.44 0.58
C PRO A 486 20.07 -6.13 1.48
N VAL A 487 19.09 -5.40 0.94
CA VAL A 487 17.88 -4.98 1.64
C VAL A 487 16.62 -5.24 0.83
N ILE A 488 15.52 -5.45 1.56
CA ILE A 488 14.16 -5.50 1.03
C ILE A 488 13.40 -4.27 1.52
N TYR A 489 12.69 -3.62 0.59
CA TYR A 489 11.74 -2.54 0.86
C TYR A 489 10.32 -3.01 0.59
N ALA A 490 9.42 -2.82 1.55
CA ALA A 490 8.02 -3.20 1.42
C ALA A 490 7.10 -2.06 1.92
N PRO A 491 6.45 -1.31 1.01
CA PRO A 491 5.38 -0.39 1.37
C PRO A 491 4.16 -1.14 1.91
N ALA A 492 3.54 -0.63 2.98
CA ALA A 492 2.40 -1.27 3.65
C ALA A 492 1.20 -0.32 3.74
N LYS A 493 -0.03 -0.86 3.76
CA LYS A 493 -1.28 -0.09 3.93
C LYS A 493 -1.30 0.75 5.22
N THR A 494 -0.53 0.34 6.23
CA THR A 494 -0.30 1.08 7.48
C THR A 494 0.39 2.45 7.32
N GLY A 495 0.75 2.85 6.10
CA GLY A 495 1.46 4.09 5.81
C GLY A 495 2.96 4.03 6.10
N ASN A 496 3.51 2.82 6.28
CA ASN A 496 4.92 2.59 6.55
C ASN A 496 5.64 2.00 5.34
N ILE A 497 6.91 2.36 5.17
CA ILE A 497 7.84 1.63 4.29
C ILE A 497 8.74 0.79 5.18
N LEU A 498 8.55 -0.51 5.12
CA LEU A 498 9.32 -1.48 5.86
C LEU A 498 10.63 -1.77 5.14
N CYS A 499 11.67 -2.01 5.93
CA CYS A 499 13.05 -2.10 5.44
C CYS A 499 13.82 -3.08 6.31
N SER A 500 14.35 -4.12 5.70
CA SER A 500 15.09 -5.18 6.40
C SER A 500 16.29 -5.63 5.58
N ILE A 501 17.28 -6.23 6.26
CA ILE A 501 18.40 -6.91 5.60
C ILE A 501 17.89 -8.27 5.12
N VAL A 502 18.13 -8.58 3.85
CA VAL A 502 17.62 -9.80 3.17
C VAL A 502 17.94 -11.09 3.95
N ALA A 503 19.12 -11.16 4.57
CA ALA A 503 19.59 -12.32 5.35
C ALA A 503 19.23 -12.27 6.85
N MET A 504 18.62 -11.19 7.35
CA MET A 504 18.30 -11.02 8.77
C MET A 504 16.86 -10.56 8.94
N ALA A 505 15.94 -11.53 9.01
CA ALA A 505 14.51 -11.33 9.26
C ALA A 505 14.18 -10.62 10.59
N ASN A 506 15.14 -10.46 11.50
CA ASN A 506 14.92 -9.92 12.85
C ASN A 506 15.06 -8.40 12.97
N TRP A 507 15.40 -7.68 11.89
CA TRP A 507 15.64 -6.23 11.94
C TRP A 507 14.79 -5.48 10.94
N TRP A 508 13.51 -5.37 11.26
CA TRP A 508 12.58 -4.54 10.53
C TRP A 508 12.44 -3.20 11.20
N PHE A 509 12.55 -2.17 10.40
CA PHE A 509 12.42 -0.82 10.88
C PHE A 509 11.13 -0.21 10.36
N ARG A 510 10.43 0.47 11.27
CA ARG A 510 9.27 1.31 10.98
C ARG A 510 9.75 2.75 10.89
N PRO A 511 10.36 3.21 9.78
CA PRO A 511 10.68 4.60 9.62
C PRO A 511 9.35 5.36 9.51
N ARG A 512 8.95 6.03 10.60
CA ARG A 512 8.29 7.32 10.42
C ARG A 512 9.34 8.20 9.76
N LYS A 513 9.19 8.47 8.45
CA LYS A 513 10.10 9.28 7.61
C LYS A 513 11.35 8.51 7.15
N ASN A 514 11.34 7.99 5.92
CA ASN A 514 12.47 7.69 5.00
C ASN A 514 13.91 7.58 5.56
N ARG A 515 14.12 6.87 6.68
CA ARG A 515 15.42 6.79 7.37
C ARG A 515 15.95 5.37 7.49
N CYS A 516 15.79 4.52 6.48
CA CYS A 516 16.48 3.21 6.44
C CYS A 516 17.96 3.35 6.79
N ARG A 517 18.67 4.31 6.18
CA ARG A 517 20.12 4.46 6.37
C ARG A 517 20.55 4.79 7.80
N LYS A 518 19.82 5.64 8.54
CA LYS A 518 20.15 5.95 9.95
C LYS A 518 19.81 4.78 10.87
N VAL A 519 18.80 3.99 10.53
CA VAL A 519 18.34 2.90 11.36
C VAL A 519 19.18 1.63 11.13
N LEU A 520 19.54 1.33 9.87
CA LEU A 520 20.53 0.30 9.51
C LEU A 520 21.92 0.57 10.12
N ARG A 521 22.34 1.83 10.27
CA ARG A 521 23.57 2.16 11.04
C ARG A 521 23.51 1.63 12.47
N LYS A 522 22.34 1.67 13.12
CA LYS A 522 22.16 1.20 14.51
C LYS A 522 22.22 -0.33 14.59
N ALA A 523 21.59 -1.04 13.65
CA ALA A 523 21.71 -2.50 13.52
C ALA A 523 23.15 -2.96 13.24
N ILE A 524 23.85 -2.33 12.28
CA ILE A 524 25.22 -2.70 11.94
C ILE A 524 26.21 -2.41 13.08
N THR A 525 25.94 -1.38 13.90
CA THR A 525 26.78 -1.10 15.08
C THR A 525 26.63 -2.19 16.15
N LEU A 526 25.45 -2.81 16.26
CA LEU A 526 25.18 -3.96 17.15
C LEU A 526 25.76 -5.29 16.62
N LEU A 527 26.19 -5.32 15.35
CA LEU A 527 26.80 -6.49 14.69
C LEU A 527 28.33 -6.52 14.78
N ARG A 528 28.99 -5.55 15.45
CA ARG A 528 30.41 -5.70 15.78
C ARG A 528 30.55 -6.85 16.79
N PRO A 529 31.36 -7.89 16.53
CA PRO A 529 31.66 -8.87 17.56
C PRO A 529 32.20 -8.13 18.78
N SER A 530 31.77 -8.51 19.97
CA SER A 530 32.47 -8.12 21.19
C SER A 530 33.94 -8.45 20.96
N ARG A 531 34.80 -7.42 21.09
CA ARG A 531 36.24 -7.64 21.15
C ARG A 531 36.47 -8.76 22.16
N SER A 532 37.20 -9.79 21.72
CA SER A 532 37.84 -10.76 22.58
C SER A 532 38.38 -10.05 23.83
N LEU A 533 37.75 -10.32 24.97
CA LEU A 533 38.40 -10.15 26.26
C LEU A 533 39.24 -11.41 26.42
N ASN A 534 40.54 -11.19 26.63
CA ASN A 534 41.54 -12.21 26.95
C ASN A 534 41.09 -13.16 28.06
#